data_AF-A0A8K1GSD9-F1
#
_entry.id   AF-A0A8K1GSD9-F1
#
_cell.length_a   1.000
_cell.length_b   1.000
_cell.length_c   1.000
_cell.angle_alpha   90.00
_cell.angle_beta   90.00
_cell.angle_gamma   90.00
#
_symmetry.space_group_name_H-M   'P 1'
#
loop_
_entity.id
_entity.type
_entity.pdbx_description
1 polymer ?
#
loop_
_entity_poly.entity_id
_entity_poly.type
_entity_poly.pdbx_seq_one_letter_code
_entity_poly.pdbx_strand_id
1 'polypeptide(L)'
;MPCRAKTNVMFLKTHKTGSSTVLNIMFRFAEKYNLTVALPADQLFHLGYPKTFVAQFVEGFETIGQNYNIMCNHLRFNPLEVKRVMAANTFYFSILRNPIRLLESSYVYYKNYVPAFRSSRNVKEFVASPTKYYHPADYRENIYARNIMWFDFGYNNNAKDDTRYTQAVLKEIEQNFHLILIADYFYESMILLKHALCWDLDDVIYFKLNSRSQDTVQTLSPEDEERIKAWCSLDWKLYLHFNQSFWRRIEKTIGLKVLEKEVDNLRTRQKELMETCLSEQEAVRKDQIRNRAFLPFQSGAADILGYNLRQDLDNRTMRICEKMVRPELQYTSHLYAVQHPHKKRKEV
;
A
#
# COMPACT_ATOMS: atom_id res chain seq x y z
N MET A 1 -31.92 -3.68 5.64
CA MET A 1 -31.37 -4.82 4.88
C MET A 1 -29.98 -5.16 5.42
N PRO A 2 -29.59 -6.44 5.52
CA PRO A 2 -28.25 -6.81 5.97
C PRO A 2 -27.18 -6.31 4.98
N CYS A 3 -26.03 -5.88 5.51
CA CYS A 3 -24.85 -5.46 4.74
C CYS A 3 -24.37 -6.63 3.86
N ARG A 4 -24.14 -6.41 2.56
CA ARG A 4 -23.60 -7.43 1.65
C ARG A 4 -22.14 -7.14 1.35
N ALA A 5 -21.28 -8.15 1.48
CA ALA A 5 -19.86 -8.04 1.18
C ALA A 5 -19.63 -7.42 -0.20
N LYS A 6 -18.88 -6.33 -0.25
CA LYS A 6 -18.49 -5.68 -1.50
C LYS A 6 -17.35 -6.48 -2.14
N THR A 7 -17.57 -6.92 -3.38
CA THR A 7 -16.60 -7.71 -4.14
C THR A 7 -15.88 -6.90 -5.22
N ASN A 8 -16.46 -5.76 -5.63
CA ASN A 8 -15.83 -4.84 -6.58
C ASN A 8 -15.11 -3.73 -5.80
N VAL A 9 -13.79 -3.79 -5.75
CA VAL A 9 -12.96 -2.91 -4.92
C VAL A 9 -11.71 -2.46 -5.66
N MET A 10 -11.52 -1.14 -5.73
CA MET A 10 -10.28 -0.53 -6.21
C MET A 10 -9.52 0.05 -5.02
N PHE A 11 -8.32 -0.45 -4.80
CA PHE A 11 -7.38 0.07 -3.82
C PHE A 11 -6.27 0.83 -4.54
N LEU A 12 -6.27 2.16 -4.45
CA LEU A 12 -5.12 2.94 -4.90
C LEU A 12 -3.98 2.73 -3.90
N LYS A 13 -3.02 1.90 -4.31
CA LYS A 13 -1.84 1.57 -3.54
C LYS A 13 -0.82 2.72 -3.57
N THR A 14 -0.64 3.42 -2.46
CA THR A 14 0.38 4.48 -2.31
C THR A 14 1.71 3.93 -1.80
N HIS A 15 2.82 4.59 -2.10
CA HIS A 15 4.16 4.13 -1.75
C HIS A 15 4.49 4.32 -0.26
N LYS A 16 5.11 3.31 0.37
CA LYS A 16 5.65 3.34 1.75
C LYS A 16 4.61 3.61 2.86
N THR A 17 3.36 3.27 2.61
CA THR A 17 2.21 3.44 3.52
C THR A 17 1.71 2.13 4.15
N GLY A 18 2.50 1.05 4.12
CA GLY A 18 2.04 -0.29 4.55
C GLY A 18 1.10 -0.94 3.53
N SER A 19 1.04 -0.41 2.32
CA SER A 19 0.12 -0.80 1.27
C SER A 19 0.36 -2.20 0.67
N SER A 20 1.57 -2.78 0.80
CA SER A 20 1.82 -4.20 0.48
C SER A 20 1.03 -5.15 1.37
N THR A 21 0.81 -4.79 2.64
CA THR A 21 -0.05 -5.55 3.57
C THR A 21 -1.51 -5.50 3.13
N VAL A 22 -2.00 -4.32 2.75
CA VAL A 22 -3.37 -4.16 2.23
C VAL A 22 -3.54 -4.91 0.91
N LEU A 23 -2.54 -4.88 0.01
CA LEU A 23 -2.57 -5.67 -1.23
C LEU A 23 -2.68 -7.18 -0.93
N ASN A 24 -1.94 -7.70 0.05
CA ASN A 24 -2.06 -9.11 0.46
C ASN A 24 -3.48 -9.45 0.94
N ILE A 25 -4.10 -8.57 1.74
CA ILE A 25 -5.51 -8.68 2.15
C ILE A 25 -6.42 -8.75 0.90
N MET A 26 -6.26 -7.82 -0.05
CA MET A 26 -7.07 -7.77 -1.28
C MET A 26 -6.92 -9.05 -2.12
N PHE A 27 -5.71 -9.58 -2.26
CA PHE A 27 -5.43 -10.81 -3.01
C PHE A 27 -6.00 -12.05 -2.33
N ARG A 28 -5.90 -12.15 -1.00
CA ARG A 28 -6.54 -13.23 -0.24
C ARG A 28 -8.06 -13.20 -0.37
N PHE A 29 -8.65 -12.01 -0.31
CA PHE A 29 -10.07 -11.82 -0.53
C PHE A 29 -10.46 -12.24 -1.95
N ALA A 30 -9.69 -11.85 -2.96
CA ALA A 30 -9.92 -12.25 -4.34
C ALA A 30 -9.92 -13.78 -4.51
N GLU A 31 -8.96 -14.49 -3.93
CA GLU A 31 -8.93 -15.96 -3.96
C GLU A 31 -10.10 -16.59 -3.18
N LYS A 32 -10.46 -16.05 -2.01
CA LYS A 32 -11.55 -16.59 -1.18
C LYS A 32 -12.89 -16.59 -1.94
N TYR A 33 -13.13 -15.57 -2.75
CA TYR A 33 -14.39 -15.37 -3.47
C TYR A 33 -14.28 -15.60 -4.98
N ASN A 34 -13.19 -16.19 -5.47
CA ASN A 34 -12.92 -16.45 -6.90
C ASN A 34 -13.13 -15.21 -7.79
N LEU A 35 -12.60 -14.08 -7.35
CA LEU A 35 -12.74 -12.78 -8.03
C LEU A 35 -11.64 -12.55 -9.06
N THR A 36 -11.96 -11.79 -10.10
CA THR A 36 -11.00 -11.36 -11.11
C THR A 36 -10.20 -10.14 -10.64
N VAL A 37 -8.88 -10.22 -10.75
CA VAL A 37 -7.96 -9.14 -10.39
C VAL A 37 -7.39 -8.49 -11.65
N ALA A 38 -7.42 -7.17 -11.72
CA ALA A 38 -6.77 -6.37 -12.76
C ALA A 38 -5.26 -6.36 -12.55
N LEU A 39 -4.60 -7.42 -13.05
CA LEU A 39 -3.16 -7.62 -12.91
C LEU A 39 -2.40 -6.90 -14.04
N PRO A 40 -1.14 -6.47 -13.80
CA PRO A 40 -0.32 -5.86 -14.84
C PRO A 40 -0.05 -6.80 -16.01
N ALA A 41 -0.04 -6.26 -17.22
CA ALA A 41 0.31 -7.00 -18.42
C ALA A 41 1.79 -7.46 -18.44
N ASP A 42 2.08 -8.47 -19.26
CA ASP A 42 3.42 -8.96 -19.58
C ASP A 42 4.21 -9.43 -18.33
N GLN A 43 5.51 -9.10 -18.24
CA GLN A 43 6.37 -9.38 -17.09
C GLN A 43 6.42 -8.23 -16.07
N LEU A 44 5.51 -7.25 -16.17
CA LEU A 44 5.47 -6.10 -15.27
C LEU A 44 4.77 -6.43 -13.95
N PHE A 45 5.12 -5.71 -12.88
CA PHE A 45 4.48 -5.80 -11.55
C PHE A 45 3.65 -4.58 -11.17
N HIS A 46 3.80 -3.49 -11.93
CA HIS A 46 3.05 -2.26 -11.77
C HIS A 46 2.19 -2.02 -13.01
N LEU A 47 1.07 -1.36 -12.82
CA LEU A 47 0.13 -0.96 -13.86
C LEU A 47 0.63 0.35 -14.51
N GLY A 48 1.81 0.26 -15.15
CA GLY A 48 2.45 1.33 -15.93
C GLY A 48 3.11 2.46 -15.14
N TYR A 49 3.22 2.34 -13.82
CA TYR A 49 3.90 3.32 -12.97
C TYR A 49 5.36 3.54 -13.41
N PRO A 50 5.88 4.78 -13.51
CA PRO A 50 5.30 6.04 -13.01
C PRO A 50 4.44 6.83 -14.01
N LYS A 51 4.15 6.27 -15.19
CA LYS A 51 3.23 6.92 -16.13
C LYS A 51 1.82 6.92 -15.55
N THR A 52 1.03 7.94 -15.89
CA THR A 52 -0.39 7.99 -15.57
C THR A 52 -1.07 6.73 -16.10
N PHE A 53 -1.91 6.10 -15.28
CA PHE A 53 -2.56 4.84 -15.62
C PHE A 53 -3.41 4.98 -16.88
N VAL A 54 -3.32 3.95 -17.73
CA VAL A 54 -4.21 3.71 -18.87
C VAL A 54 -4.63 2.24 -18.84
N ALA A 55 -5.84 1.96 -19.28
CA ALA A 55 -6.48 0.64 -19.12
C ALA A 55 -5.69 -0.50 -19.78
N GLN A 56 -4.97 -0.21 -20.87
CA GLN A 56 -4.09 -1.16 -21.58
C GLN A 56 -2.93 -1.71 -20.73
N PHE A 57 -2.63 -1.13 -19.56
CA PHE A 57 -1.65 -1.71 -18.64
C PHE A 57 -2.17 -2.95 -17.90
N VAL A 58 -3.47 -3.24 -17.98
CA VAL A 58 -4.10 -4.42 -17.40
C VAL A 58 -4.05 -5.58 -18.39
N GLU A 59 -3.61 -6.74 -17.89
CA GLU A 59 -3.54 -7.97 -18.67
C GLU A 59 -4.91 -8.39 -19.20
N GLY A 60 -4.99 -8.64 -20.51
CA GLY A 60 -6.22 -9.03 -21.18
C GLY A 60 -7.29 -7.94 -21.27
N PHE A 61 -6.98 -6.67 -20.99
CA PHE A 61 -7.99 -5.60 -21.04
C PHE A 61 -8.67 -5.48 -22.41
N GLU A 62 -7.95 -5.67 -23.51
CA GLU A 62 -8.55 -5.58 -24.86
C GLU A 62 -9.61 -6.65 -25.12
N THR A 63 -9.52 -7.80 -24.45
CA THR A 63 -10.45 -8.93 -24.64
C THR A 63 -11.53 -8.97 -23.56
N ILE A 64 -11.18 -8.69 -22.30
CA ILE A 64 -12.10 -8.69 -21.15
C ILE A 64 -12.89 -7.39 -21.08
N GLY A 65 -12.26 -6.27 -21.43
CA GLY A 65 -12.82 -4.92 -21.30
C GLY A 65 -13.02 -4.54 -19.84
N GLN A 66 -14.22 -4.07 -19.53
CA GLN A 66 -14.66 -3.76 -18.17
C GLN A 66 -15.01 -5.05 -17.41
N ASN A 67 -15.11 -4.98 -16.07
CA ASN A 67 -15.64 -5.99 -15.14
C ASN A 67 -14.62 -6.70 -14.24
N TYR A 68 -13.43 -6.13 -14.06
CA TYR A 68 -12.55 -6.62 -13.00
C TYR A 68 -13.14 -6.30 -11.62
N ASN A 69 -13.01 -7.26 -10.71
CA ASN A 69 -13.51 -7.12 -9.35
C ASN A 69 -12.51 -6.36 -8.48
N ILE A 70 -11.22 -6.71 -8.55
CA ILE A 70 -10.19 -6.14 -7.67
C ILE A 70 -9.09 -5.46 -8.50
N MET A 71 -8.68 -4.26 -8.09
CA MET A 71 -7.51 -3.58 -8.64
C MET A 71 -6.71 -2.96 -7.51
N CYS A 72 -5.48 -3.43 -7.30
CA CYS A 72 -4.68 -3.03 -6.13
C CYS A 72 -3.16 -2.98 -6.34
N ASN A 73 -2.65 -3.28 -7.55
CA ASN A 73 -1.24 -3.09 -7.88
C ASN A 73 -0.89 -1.59 -8.03
N HIS A 74 0.39 -1.24 -7.89
CA HIS A 74 0.84 0.14 -8.03
C HIS A 74 0.47 0.74 -9.40
N LEU A 75 -0.12 1.93 -9.36
CA LEU A 75 -0.50 2.74 -10.52
C LEU A 75 -0.43 4.22 -10.13
N ARG A 76 -0.32 5.10 -11.12
CA ARG A 76 -0.54 6.53 -10.92
C ARG A 76 -1.97 6.86 -11.35
N PHE A 77 -2.78 7.35 -10.41
CA PHE A 77 -4.23 7.38 -10.57
C PHE A 77 -4.69 8.20 -11.77
N ASN A 78 -5.64 7.63 -12.51
CA ASN A 78 -6.38 8.29 -13.57
C ASN A 78 -7.84 7.81 -13.48
N PRO A 79 -8.76 8.64 -12.95
CA PRO A 79 -10.11 8.19 -12.65
C PRO A 79 -10.87 7.72 -13.88
N LEU A 80 -10.65 8.35 -15.04
CA LEU A 80 -11.33 7.99 -16.28
C LEU A 80 -10.89 6.62 -16.79
N GLU A 81 -9.58 6.35 -16.76
CA GLU A 81 -9.03 5.08 -17.22
C GLU A 81 -9.31 3.93 -16.26
N VAL A 82 -9.27 4.18 -14.94
CA VAL A 82 -9.64 3.16 -13.95
C VAL A 82 -11.10 2.73 -14.09
N LYS A 83 -12.01 3.67 -14.37
CA LYS A 83 -13.44 3.37 -14.60
C LYS A 83 -13.69 2.48 -15.82
N ARG A 84 -12.78 2.46 -16.80
CA ARG A 84 -12.88 1.57 -17.97
C ARG A 84 -12.61 0.10 -17.60
N VAL A 85 -11.82 -0.14 -16.55
CA VAL A 85 -11.43 -1.48 -16.08
C VAL A 85 -12.42 -1.99 -15.03
N MET A 86 -12.73 -1.14 -14.05
CA MET A 86 -13.50 -1.52 -12.86
C MET A 86 -15.00 -1.57 -13.13
N ALA A 87 -15.70 -2.48 -12.44
CA ALA A 87 -17.16 -2.55 -12.47
C ALA A 87 -17.80 -1.24 -11.96
N ALA A 88 -18.98 -0.87 -12.47
CA ALA A 88 -19.61 0.42 -12.16
C ALA A 88 -19.88 0.68 -10.66
N ASN A 89 -20.18 -0.37 -9.88
CA ASN A 89 -20.45 -0.30 -8.44
C ASN A 89 -19.20 -0.49 -7.56
N THR A 90 -18.01 -0.23 -8.09
CA THR A 90 -16.74 -0.42 -7.40
C THR A 90 -16.58 0.53 -6.21
N PHE A 91 -16.13 -0.02 -5.09
CA PHE A 91 -15.72 0.76 -3.92
C PHE A 91 -14.25 1.17 -4.06
N TYR A 92 -14.02 2.47 -4.15
CA TYR A 92 -12.70 3.07 -4.27
C TYR A 92 -12.16 3.47 -2.91
N PHE A 93 -10.98 2.99 -2.55
CA PHE A 93 -10.28 3.43 -1.35
C PHE A 93 -8.77 3.55 -1.55
N SER A 94 -8.10 4.23 -0.63
CA SER A 94 -6.64 4.33 -0.59
C SER A 94 -6.15 4.36 0.85
N ILE A 95 -4.84 4.52 1.05
CA ILE A 95 -4.21 4.63 2.35
C ILE A 95 -3.13 5.72 2.30
N LEU A 96 -3.04 6.52 3.36
CA LEU A 96 -2.01 7.54 3.54
C LEU A 96 -1.15 7.21 4.76
N ARG A 97 -0.02 7.90 4.89
CA ARG A 97 0.84 7.83 6.06
C ARG A 97 1.38 9.22 6.37
N ASN A 98 1.69 9.47 7.64
CA ASN A 98 2.36 10.70 8.05
C ASN A 98 3.60 10.97 7.15
N PRO A 99 3.65 12.11 6.42
CA PRO A 99 4.71 12.42 5.46
C PRO A 99 6.13 12.44 6.04
N ILE A 100 6.28 12.70 7.34
CA ILE A 100 7.56 12.64 8.04
C ILE A 100 8.11 11.22 8.01
N ARG A 101 7.31 10.26 8.50
CA ARG A 101 7.66 8.83 8.52
C ARG A 101 7.72 8.24 7.12
N LEU A 102 6.91 8.76 6.20
CA LEU A 102 6.89 8.36 4.79
C LEU A 102 8.19 8.74 4.10
N LEU A 103 8.64 10.00 4.19
CA LEU A 103 9.85 10.46 3.51
C LEU A 103 11.10 9.75 4.04
N GLU A 104 11.21 9.57 5.36
CA GLU A 104 12.33 8.82 5.93
C GLU A 104 12.33 7.35 5.47
N SER A 105 11.16 6.71 5.45
CA SER A 105 11.04 5.34 4.92
C SER A 105 11.32 5.27 3.43
N SER A 106 10.95 6.29 2.66
CA SER A 106 11.23 6.42 1.22
C SER A 106 12.72 6.60 0.98
N TYR A 107 13.38 7.48 1.75
CA TYR A 107 14.81 7.75 1.68
C TYR A 107 15.62 6.47 1.81
N VAL A 108 15.37 5.68 2.86
CA VAL A 108 16.11 4.44 3.11
C VAL A 108 15.85 3.39 2.03
N TYR A 109 14.58 3.21 1.64
CA TYR A 109 14.18 2.19 0.68
C TYR A 109 14.66 2.48 -0.74
N TYR A 110 14.68 3.75 -1.14
CA TYR A 110 15.08 4.17 -2.48
C TYR A 110 16.49 4.78 -2.53
N LYS A 111 17.26 4.63 -1.45
CA LYS A 111 18.59 5.23 -1.24
C LYS A 111 19.53 5.08 -2.44
N ASN A 112 19.51 3.91 -3.10
CA ASN A 112 20.42 3.56 -4.19
C ASN A 112 19.82 3.77 -5.59
N TYR A 113 18.57 4.24 -5.70
CA TYR A 113 17.86 4.38 -6.97
C TYR A 113 17.55 5.84 -7.29
N VAL A 114 17.12 6.60 -6.29
CA VAL A 114 16.72 8.00 -6.45
C VAL A 114 17.96 8.89 -6.44
N PRO A 115 18.25 9.64 -7.52
CA PRO A 115 19.41 10.52 -7.59
C PRO A 115 19.56 11.45 -6.38
N ALA A 116 18.48 12.11 -5.97
CA ALA A 116 18.48 13.02 -4.82
C ALA A 116 18.86 12.32 -3.50
N PHE A 117 18.45 11.07 -3.32
CA PHE A 117 18.79 10.32 -2.12
C PHE A 117 20.20 9.76 -2.17
N ARG A 118 20.68 9.29 -3.33
CA ARG A 118 22.05 8.77 -3.48
C ARG A 118 23.09 9.80 -3.07
N SER A 119 22.88 11.05 -3.44
CA SER A 119 23.85 12.13 -3.32
C SER A 119 24.01 12.72 -1.91
N SER A 120 23.07 12.51 -0.99
CA SER A 120 23.18 12.91 0.42
C SER A 120 23.69 11.75 1.29
N ARG A 121 24.26 11.96 2.49
CA ARG A 121 24.68 10.82 3.33
C ARG A 121 23.50 10.17 4.04
N ASN A 122 22.64 10.97 4.65
CA ASN A 122 21.49 10.53 5.45
C ASN A 122 20.28 11.44 5.22
N VAL A 123 19.12 11.07 5.79
CA VAL A 123 17.87 11.82 5.57
C VAL A 123 17.96 13.24 6.13
N LYS A 124 18.69 13.46 7.24
CA LYS A 124 18.87 14.77 7.86
C LYS A 124 19.60 15.74 6.94
N GLU A 125 20.71 15.27 6.36
CA GLU A 125 21.47 16.06 5.39
C GLU A 125 20.62 16.39 4.15
N PHE A 126 19.84 15.43 3.66
CA PHE A 126 18.93 15.66 2.54
C PHE A 126 17.92 16.77 2.85
N VAL A 127 17.20 16.67 3.99
CA VAL A 127 16.11 17.61 4.32
C VAL A 127 16.62 18.97 4.81
N ALA A 128 17.86 19.06 5.27
CA ALA A 128 18.51 20.34 5.58
C ALA A 128 18.77 21.19 4.33
N SER A 129 18.91 20.58 3.14
CA SER A 129 19.15 21.29 1.88
C SER A 129 18.61 20.52 0.67
N PRO A 130 17.30 20.25 0.59
CA PRO A 130 16.75 19.30 -0.39
C PRO A 130 16.94 19.78 -1.83
N THR A 131 16.93 21.09 -2.08
CA THR A 131 17.17 21.69 -3.41
C THR A 131 18.60 21.54 -3.92
N LYS A 132 19.57 21.23 -3.03
CA LYS A 132 20.94 20.88 -3.42
C LYS A 132 20.99 19.50 -4.09
N TYR A 133 20.11 18.59 -3.69
CA TYR A 133 20.11 17.19 -4.13
C TYR A 133 18.99 16.88 -5.12
N TYR A 134 17.84 17.56 -5.00
CA TYR A 134 16.68 17.40 -5.86
C TYR A 134 16.71 18.44 -6.99
N HIS A 135 17.05 17.99 -8.20
CA HIS A 135 16.99 18.83 -9.39
C HIS A 135 15.65 18.62 -10.13
N PRO A 136 14.89 19.69 -10.41
CA PRO A 136 13.60 19.58 -11.12
C PRO A 136 13.69 18.96 -12.51
N ALA A 137 14.85 19.05 -13.18
CA ALA A 137 15.09 18.41 -14.48
C ALA A 137 14.97 16.88 -14.38
N ASP A 138 15.38 16.30 -13.25
CA ASP A 138 15.43 14.86 -13.00
C ASP A 138 14.16 14.37 -12.27
N TYR A 139 13.05 15.11 -12.36
CA TYR A 139 11.87 14.86 -11.52
C TYR A 139 11.32 13.43 -11.69
N ARG A 140 11.47 12.82 -12.89
CA ARG A 140 11.01 11.45 -13.17
C ARG A 140 11.73 10.41 -12.34
N GLU A 141 13.02 10.61 -12.08
CA GLU A 141 13.84 9.71 -11.27
C GLU A 141 13.73 10.05 -9.77
N ASN A 142 13.32 11.28 -9.46
CA ASN A 142 13.17 11.79 -8.10
C ASN A 142 11.73 11.77 -7.55
N ILE A 143 10.78 11.10 -8.22
CA ILE A 143 9.37 11.06 -7.76
C ILE A 143 9.20 10.58 -6.31
N TYR A 144 10.08 9.70 -5.83
CA TYR A 144 10.06 9.16 -4.47
C TYR A 144 10.61 10.12 -3.40
N ALA A 145 11.22 11.24 -3.82
CA ALA A 145 11.86 12.20 -2.92
C ALA A 145 10.98 13.37 -2.49
N ARG A 146 9.80 13.53 -3.10
CA ARG A 146 8.93 14.68 -2.82
C ARG A 146 7.48 14.38 -3.15
N ASN A 147 6.58 14.65 -2.21
CA ASN A 147 5.12 14.55 -2.37
C ASN A 147 4.64 13.28 -3.11
N ILE A 148 5.14 12.10 -2.73
CA ILE A 148 4.88 10.87 -3.49
C ILE A 148 3.43 10.41 -3.34
N MET A 149 2.76 10.65 -2.20
CA MET A 149 1.34 10.30 -2.11
C MET A 149 0.55 11.16 -3.09
N TRP A 150 0.80 12.47 -3.14
CA TRP A 150 0.21 13.39 -4.13
C TRP A 150 0.45 12.92 -5.58
N PHE A 151 1.64 12.40 -5.86
CA PHE A 151 1.98 11.80 -7.16
C PHE A 151 1.14 10.54 -7.46
N ASP A 152 1.02 9.63 -6.49
CA ASP A 152 0.25 8.39 -6.61
C ASP A 152 -1.23 8.68 -6.93
N PHE A 153 -1.80 9.73 -6.35
CA PHE A 153 -3.16 10.23 -6.67
C PHE A 153 -3.29 10.86 -8.08
N GLY A 154 -2.23 10.89 -8.88
CA GLY A 154 -2.26 11.33 -10.28
C GLY A 154 -1.71 12.72 -10.51
N TYR A 155 -1.45 13.50 -9.45
CA TYR A 155 -1.11 14.91 -9.57
C TYR A 155 0.39 15.17 -9.70
N ASN A 156 0.77 16.41 -10.01
CA ASN A 156 2.16 16.83 -10.09
C ASN A 156 2.73 17.04 -8.67
N ASN A 157 3.73 16.24 -8.29
CA ASN A 157 4.38 16.30 -6.99
C ASN A 157 5.30 17.52 -6.78
N ASN A 158 5.59 18.25 -7.87
CA ASN A 158 6.28 19.54 -7.86
C ASN A 158 5.34 20.73 -8.04
N ALA A 159 4.01 20.52 -7.99
CA ALA A 159 3.07 21.62 -8.05
C ALA A 159 3.36 22.63 -6.93
N LYS A 160 3.14 23.92 -7.22
CA LYS A 160 3.22 24.96 -6.20
C LYS A 160 2.15 24.69 -5.15
N ASP A 161 2.51 24.95 -3.90
CA ASP A 161 1.59 24.84 -2.78
C ASP A 161 0.65 26.06 -2.71
N ASP A 162 -0.24 26.14 -3.69
CA ASP A 162 -1.29 27.16 -3.79
C ASP A 162 -2.58 26.68 -3.11
N THR A 163 -3.14 27.49 -2.22
CA THR A 163 -4.33 27.13 -1.43
C THR A 163 -5.53 26.75 -2.30
N ARG A 164 -5.80 27.52 -3.37
CA ARG A 164 -6.95 27.23 -4.24
C ARG A 164 -6.75 25.91 -4.99
N TYR A 165 -5.55 25.67 -5.52
CA TYR A 165 -5.21 24.42 -6.19
C TYR A 165 -5.30 23.22 -5.24
N THR A 166 -4.67 23.30 -4.06
CA THR A 166 -4.68 22.19 -3.09
C THR A 166 -6.09 21.85 -2.62
N GLN A 167 -6.94 22.83 -2.31
CA GLN A 167 -8.34 22.60 -1.94
C GLN A 167 -9.15 21.95 -3.07
N ALA A 168 -8.93 22.35 -4.31
CA ALA A 168 -9.58 21.73 -5.47
C ALA A 168 -9.20 20.25 -5.61
N VAL A 169 -7.91 19.93 -5.46
CA VAL A 169 -7.41 18.54 -5.51
C VAL A 169 -7.98 17.71 -4.35
N LEU A 170 -7.97 18.22 -3.12
CA LEU A 170 -8.53 17.49 -1.97
C LEU A 170 -10.01 17.14 -2.20
N LYS A 171 -10.80 18.09 -2.71
CA LYS A 171 -12.20 17.87 -3.06
C LYS A 171 -12.37 16.85 -4.19
N GLU A 172 -11.50 16.87 -5.19
CA GLU A 172 -11.53 15.87 -6.27
C GLU A 172 -11.21 14.46 -5.75
N ILE A 173 -10.26 14.32 -4.82
CA ILE A 173 -9.97 13.03 -4.17
C ILE A 173 -11.18 12.56 -3.36
N GLU A 174 -11.84 13.43 -2.59
CA GLU A 174 -13.08 13.09 -1.87
C GLU A 174 -14.22 12.64 -2.79
N GLN A 175 -14.28 13.17 -4.01
CA GLN A 175 -15.29 12.77 -5.00
C GLN A 175 -14.99 11.42 -5.64
N ASN A 176 -13.71 11.05 -5.78
CA ASN A 176 -13.30 9.80 -6.43
C ASN A 176 -13.13 8.63 -5.44
N PHE A 177 -12.87 8.90 -4.16
CA PHE A 177 -12.60 7.88 -3.15
C PHE A 177 -13.68 7.86 -2.07
N HIS A 178 -14.21 6.67 -1.81
CA HIS A 178 -15.20 6.46 -0.76
C HIS A 178 -14.57 6.45 0.64
N LEU A 179 -13.28 6.09 0.72
CA LEU A 179 -12.55 5.95 1.98
C LEU A 179 -11.05 6.17 1.76
N ILE A 180 -10.42 6.92 2.67
CA ILE A 180 -8.97 7.04 2.77
C ILE A 180 -8.55 6.57 4.16
N LEU A 181 -7.76 5.51 4.22
CA LEU A 181 -7.23 4.91 5.44
C LEU A 181 -5.96 5.64 5.90
N ILE A 182 -5.59 5.47 7.17
CA ILE A 182 -4.38 6.08 7.76
C ILE A 182 -3.48 5.00 8.34
N ALA A 183 -2.30 4.81 7.75
CA ALA A 183 -1.35 3.78 8.13
C ALA A 183 -0.80 3.93 9.55
N ASP A 184 -0.80 5.16 10.08
CA ASP A 184 -0.43 5.46 11.46
C ASP A 184 -1.44 4.86 12.47
N TYR A 185 -2.67 4.57 12.03
CA TYR A 185 -3.76 3.93 12.78
C TYR A 185 -4.20 2.66 12.04
N PHE A 186 -3.26 1.74 11.81
CA PHE A 186 -3.48 0.61 10.90
C PHE A 186 -4.56 -0.37 11.39
N TYR A 187 -4.63 -0.65 12.69
CA TYR A 187 -5.68 -1.52 13.25
C TYR A 187 -7.07 -0.89 13.06
N GLU A 188 -7.20 0.38 13.43
CA GLU A 188 -8.42 1.17 13.27
C GLU A 188 -8.82 1.26 11.79
N SER A 189 -7.83 1.42 10.91
CA SER A 189 -8.03 1.42 9.46
C SER A 189 -8.58 0.09 8.94
N MET A 190 -8.10 -1.06 9.44
CA MET A 190 -8.61 -2.36 9.03
C MET A 190 -10.04 -2.60 9.54
N ILE A 191 -10.36 -2.16 10.75
CA ILE A 191 -11.73 -2.21 11.27
C ILE A 191 -12.66 -1.28 10.45
N LEU A 192 -12.21 -0.07 10.14
CA LEU A 192 -12.98 0.85 9.31
C LEU A 192 -13.22 0.28 7.90
N LEU A 193 -12.21 -0.35 7.30
CA LEU A 193 -12.31 -1.01 6.00
C LEU A 193 -13.30 -2.18 6.05
N LYS A 194 -13.21 -3.04 7.07
CA LYS A 194 -14.12 -4.15 7.32
C LYS A 194 -15.58 -3.68 7.31
N HIS A 195 -15.89 -2.64 8.08
CA HIS A 195 -17.24 -2.05 8.12
C HIS A 195 -17.66 -1.44 6.79
N ALA A 196 -16.77 -0.69 6.13
CA ALA A 196 -17.08 -0.04 4.86
C ALA A 196 -17.36 -1.01 3.71
N LEU A 197 -16.72 -2.18 3.73
CA LEU A 197 -16.85 -3.22 2.71
C LEU A 197 -17.85 -4.33 3.09
N CYS A 198 -18.44 -4.29 4.28
CA CYS A 198 -19.23 -5.39 4.85
C CYS A 198 -18.47 -6.72 4.86
N TRP A 199 -17.17 -6.69 5.20
CA TRP A 199 -16.31 -7.87 5.26
C TRP A 199 -16.31 -8.49 6.65
N ASP A 200 -15.89 -9.75 6.75
CA ASP A 200 -15.69 -10.42 8.03
C ASP A 200 -14.37 -9.98 8.68
N LEU A 201 -14.20 -10.27 9.98
CA LEU A 201 -12.94 -10.02 10.66
C LEU A 201 -11.78 -10.76 9.98
N ASP A 202 -11.99 -12.03 9.64
CA ASP A 202 -10.97 -12.88 9.01
C ASP A 202 -10.55 -12.39 7.60
N ASP A 203 -11.39 -11.60 6.93
CA ASP A 203 -11.07 -10.98 5.64
C ASP A 203 -10.05 -9.83 5.77
N VAL A 204 -9.96 -9.18 6.94
CA VAL A 204 -9.04 -8.04 7.17
C VAL A 204 -7.87 -8.35 8.10
N ILE A 205 -7.75 -9.58 8.62
CA ILE A 205 -6.55 -10.01 9.36
C ILE A 205 -5.35 -9.93 8.42
N TYR A 206 -4.21 -9.50 8.95
CA TYR A 206 -2.98 -9.38 8.20
C TYR A 206 -1.78 -9.82 9.01
N PHE A 207 -0.69 -10.20 8.33
CA PHE A 207 0.66 -10.11 8.89
C PHE A 207 1.34 -8.89 8.30
N LYS A 208 2.22 -8.24 9.07
CA LYS A 208 2.83 -6.98 8.67
C LYS A 208 3.94 -7.23 7.63
N LEU A 209 3.57 -7.19 6.35
CA LEU A 209 4.48 -7.41 5.23
C LEU A 209 5.25 -6.14 4.83
N ASN A 210 6.40 -6.34 4.18
CA ASN A 210 7.27 -5.26 3.69
C ASN A 210 7.65 -4.26 4.80
N SER A 211 7.76 -4.77 6.04
CA SER A 211 8.29 -4.04 7.18
C SER A 211 9.81 -4.12 7.15
N ARG A 212 10.48 -3.08 7.66
CA ARG A 212 11.94 -3.02 7.70
C ARG A 212 12.45 -3.14 9.13
N SER A 213 13.68 -3.62 9.30
CA SER A 213 14.34 -3.65 10.61
C SER A 213 14.42 -2.25 11.22
N GLN A 214 14.24 -2.17 12.53
CA GLN A 214 14.41 -0.94 13.31
C GLN A 214 15.84 -0.38 13.19
N ASP A 215 16.83 -1.24 12.95
CA ASP A 215 18.23 -0.84 12.77
C ASP A 215 18.46 0.10 11.57
N THR A 216 17.54 0.08 10.61
CA THR A 216 17.61 0.95 9.42
C THR A 216 16.82 2.25 9.56
N VAL A 217 16.08 2.42 10.66
CA VAL A 217 15.25 3.60 10.92
C VAL A 217 16.13 4.76 11.38
N GLN A 218 16.04 5.88 10.68
CA GLN A 218 16.80 7.08 11.03
C GLN A 218 16.00 7.96 12.00
N THR A 219 16.59 8.28 13.15
CA THR A 219 15.99 9.21 14.12
C THR A 219 15.98 10.63 13.53
N LEU A 220 14.84 11.31 13.57
CA LEU A 220 14.67 12.70 13.13
C LEU A 220 14.58 13.63 14.34
N SER A 221 15.16 14.83 14.23
CA SER A 221 14.94 15.90 15.22
C SER A 221 13.65 16.66 14.91
N PRO A 222 13.06 17.41 15.86
CA PRO A 222 11.91 18.25 15.59
C PRO A 222 12.12 19.25 14.45
N GLU A 223 13.34 19.77 14.29
CA GLU A 223 13.71 20.65 13.17
C GLU A 223 13.68 19.92 11.83
N ASP A 224 14.18 18.67 11.79
CA ASP A 224 14.10 17.83 10.59
C ASP A 224 12.64 17.58 10.21
N GLU A 225 11.76 17.33 11.19
CA GLU A 225 10.34 17.11 10.94
C GLU A 225 9.67 18.33 10.28
N GLU A 226 9.92 19.54 10.77
CA GLU A 226 9.39 20.77 10.16
C GLU A 226 9.93 20.99 8.74
N ARG A 227 11.21 20.71 8.50
CA ARG A 227 11.80 20.74 7.16
C ARG A 227 11.11 19.75 6.21
N ILE A 228 10.77 18.56 6.70
CA ILE A 228 10.05 17.57 5.91
C ILE A 228 8.63 18.02 5.60
N LYS A 229 7.91 18.58 6.58
CA LYS A 229 6.57 19.16 6.34
C LYS A 229 6.61 20.25 5.28
N ALA A 230 7.62 21.12 5.30
CA ALA A 230 7.79 22.16 4.30
C ALA A 230 8.17 21.60 2.91
N TRP A 231 9.07 20.61 2.86
CA TRP A 231 9.52 20.01 1.59
C TRP A 231 8.40 19.20 0.90
N CYS A 232 7.65 18.45 1.71
CA CYS A 232 6.52 17.60 1.29
C CYS A 232 5.17 18.24 1.69
N SER A 233 5.01 19.54 1.43
CA SER A 233 3.86 20.30 1.93
C SER A 233 2.50 19.86 1.35
N LEU A 234 2.48 19.37 0.11
CA LEU A 234 1.27 18.84 -0.52
C LEU A 234 0.83 17.55 0.19
N ASP A 235 1.77 16.63 0.42
CA ASP A 235 1.50 15.39 1.20
C ASP A 235 1.09 15.71 2.65
N TRP A 236 1.66 16.78 3.25
CA TRP A 236 1.28 17.23 4.58
C TRP A 236 -0.17 17.70 4.65
N LYS A 237 -0.60 18.55 3.71
CA LYS A 237 -2.01 18.99 3.61
C LYS A 237 -2.95 17.82 3.32
N LEU A 238 -2.55 16.90 2.44
CA LEU A 238 -3.28 15.67 2.14
C LEU A 238 -3.51 14.84 3.40
N TYR A 239 -2.45 14.57 4.15
CA TYR A 239 -2.51 13.78 5.37
C TYR A 239 -3.41 14.44 6.43
N LEU A 240 -3.24 15.74 6.70
CA LEU A 240 -4.05 16.45 7.70
C LEU A 240 -5.54 16.39 7.36
N HIS A 241 -5.90 16.67 6.11
CA HIS A 241 -7.29 16.66 5.64
C HIS A 241 -7.93 15.28 5.82
N PHE A 242 -7.28 14.24 5.30
CA PHE A 242 -7.86 12.90 5.33
C PHE A 242 -7.77 12.23 6.70
N ASN A 243 -6.78 12.56 7.54
CA ASN A 243 -6.75 12.14 8.93
C ASN A 243 -7.96 12.68 9.72
N GLN A 244 -8.33 13.95 9.50
CA GLN A 244 -9.54 14.50 10.10
C GLN A 244 -10.81 13.80 9.57
N SER A 245 -10.89 13.56 8.26
CA SER A 245 -12.02 12.85 7.66
C SER A 245 -12.16 11.40 8.16
N PHE A 246 -11.03 10.74 8.40
CA PHE A 246 -10.92 9.36 8.88
C PHE A 246 -11.55 9.23 10.28
N TRP A 247 -11.13 10.07 11.23
CA TRP A 247 -11.67 10.04 12.59
C TRP A 247 -13.14 10.45 12.64
N ARG A 248 -13.54 11.47 11.85
CA ARG A 248 -14.95 11.85 11.71
C ARG A 248 -15.81 10.70 11.18
N ARG A 249 -15.28 9.92 10.23
CA ARG A 249 -15.97 8.74 9.69
C ARG A 249 -16.14 7.67 10.76
N ILE A 250 -15.06 7.34 11.48
CA ILE A 250 -15.08 6.37 12.59
C ILE A 250 -16.14 6.75 13.63
N GLU A 251 -16.12 7.98 14.12
CA GLU A 251 -17.08 8.46 15.11
C GLU A 251 -18.52 8.32 14.63
N LYS A 252 -18.77 8.66 13.36
CA LYS A 252 -20.10 8.63 12.75
C LYS A 252 -20.63 7.21 12.50
N THR A 253 -19.77 6.27 12.09
CA THR A 253 -20.23 4.96 11.60
C THR A 253 -20.02 3.80 12.56
N ILE A 254 -19.04 3.90 13.46
CA ILE A 254 -18.65 2.80 14.38
C ILE A 254 -18.77 3.29 15.84
N GLY A 255 -18.24 4.48 16.11
CA GLY A 255 -18.08 5.02 17.47
C GLY A 255 -16.82 4.49 18.16
N LEU A 256 -16.14 5.34 18.93
CA LEU A 256 -14.81 5.05 19.49
C LEU A 256 -14.78 3.84 20.44
N LYS A 257 -15.81 3.67 21.28
CA LYS A 257 -15.90 2.54 22.22
C LYS A 257 -16.04 1.19 21.50
N VAL A 258 -16.81 1.15 20.40
CA VAL A 258 -16.98 -0.06 19.59
C VAL A 258 -15.72 -0.34 18.79
N LEU A 259 -15.09 0.71 18.25
CA LEU A 259 -13.81 0.61 17.54
C LEU A 259 -12.74 -0.04 18.42
N GLU A 260 -12.57 0.43 19.66
CA GLU A 260 -11.57 -0.11 20.61
C GLU A 260 -11.76 -1.62 20.81
N LYS A 261 -13.00 -2.05 21.08
CA LYS A 261 -13.34 -3.48 21.22
C LYS A 261 -13.05 -4.28 19.95
N GLU A 262 -13.39 -3.77 18.77
CA GLU A 262 -13.12 -4.47 17.51
C GLU A 262 -11.63 -4.52 17.18
N VAL A 263 -10.87 -3.48 17.52
CA VAL A 263 -9.41 -3.46 17.39
C VAL A 263 -8.78 -4.53 18.29
N ASP A 264 -9.24 -4.69 19.52
CA ASP A 264 -8.74 -5.74 20.41
C ASP A 264 -9.10 -7.15 19.94
N ASN A 265 -10.28 -7.33 19.35
CA ASN A 265 -10.65 -8.59 18.69
C ASN A 265 -9.71 -8.89 17.50
N LEU A 266 -9.41 -7.87 16.67
CA LEU A 266 -8.48 -8.02 15.55
C LEU A 266 -7.07 -8.39 16.02
N ARG A 267 -6.56 -7.73 17.08
CA ARG A 267 -5.25 -8.03 17.67
C ARG A 267 -5.19 -9.45 18.21
N THR A 268 -6.19 -9.86 18.98
CA THR A 268 -6.28 -11.21 19.54
C THR A 268 -6.27 -12.25 18.42
N ARG A 269 -7.14 -12.07 17.43
CA ARG A 269 -7.27 -13.00 16.30
C ARG A 269 -6.02 -13.05 15.42
N GLN A 270 -5.36 -11.91 15.22
CA GLN A 270 -4.07 -11.85 14.53
C GLN A 270 -2.99 -12.62 15.29
N LYS A 271 -2.90 -12.43 16.60
CA LYS A 271 -1.93 -13.13 17.47
C LYS A 271 -2.12 -14.64 17.41
N GLU A 272 -3.35 -15.13 17.58
CA GLU A 272 -3.67 -16.56 17.45
C GLU A 272 -3.18 -17.15 16.12
N LEU A 273 -3.42 -16.43 15.02
CA LEU A 273 -3.01 -16.88 13.69
C LEU A 273 -1.49 -16.83 13.53
N MET A 274 -0.81 -15.84 14.12
CA MET A 274 0.66 -15.77 14.13
C MET A 274 1.28 -16.93 14.93
N GLU A 275 0.74 -17.27 16.10
CA GLU A 275 1.17 -18.42 16.92
C GLU A 275 0.94 -19.76 16.19
N THR A 276 -0.16 -19.83 15.43
CA THR A 276 -0.46 -20.99 14.59
C THR A 276 0.51 -21.10 13.42
N CYS A 277 0.82 -19.98 12.74
CA CYS A 277 1.55 -20.02 11.47
C CYS A 277 3.08 -19.93 11.59
N LEU A 278 3.60 -19.13 12.52
CA LEU A 278 4.97 -18.63 12.47
C LEU A 278 5.91 -19.40 13.41
N SER A 279 7.14 -19.65 12.96
CA SER A 279 8.16 -20.30 13.81
C SER A 279 8.65 -19.35 14.91
N GLU A 280 9.05 -18.12 14.56
CA GLU A 280 9.65 -17.16 15.51
C GLU A 280 8.63 -16.16 16.09
N GLN A 281 7.33 -16.31 15.80
CA GLN A 281 6.21 -15.37 16.11
C GLN A 281 6.41 -13.91 15.65
N GLU A 282 7.61 -13.52 15.23
CA GLU A 282 7.98 -12.20 14.76
C GLU A 282 8.58 -12.28 13.35
N ALA A 283 8.75 -11.12 12.73
CA ALA A 283 9.39 -11.02 11.43
C ALA A 283 10.91 -11.17 11.57
N VAL A 284 11.53 -11.95 10.71
CA VAL A 284 12.96 -12.26 10.72
C VAL A 284 13.68 -11.55 9.58
N ARG A 285 14.99 -11.35 9.75
CA ARG A 285 15.85 -10.74 8.72
C ARG A 285 16.02 -11.66 7.51
N LYS A 286 16.37 -11.07 6.37
CA LYS A 286 16.47 -11.77 5.07
C LYS A 286 17.41 -13.00 5.09
N ASP A 287 18.47 -12.96 5.89
CA ASP A 287 19.45 -14.03 6.04
C ASP A 287 18.93 -15.23 6.86
N GLN A 288 17.85 -15.02 7.62
CA GLN A 288 17.21 -16.02 8.47
C GLN A 288 15.96 -16.65 7.82
N ILE A 289 15.56 -16.17 6.64
CA ILE A 289 14.40 -16.71 5.90
C ILE A 289 14.81 -18.01 5.22
N ARG A 290 14.18 -19.11 5.64
CA ARG A 290 14.52 -20.47 5.19
C ARG A 290 13.96 -20.77 3.80
N ASN A 291 12.75 -20.31 3.51
CA ASN A 291 12.09 -20.52 2.22
C ASN A 291 12.20 -19.27 1.33
N ARG A 292 12.92 -19.38 0.21
CA ARG A 292 13.10 -18.27 -0.75
C ARG A 292 11.78 -17.76 -1.34
N ALA A 293 10.72 -18.57 -1.38
CA ALA A 293 9.40 -18.14 -1.81
C ALA A 293 8.77 -17.08 -0.88
N PHE A 294 9.26 -16.95 0.36
CA PHE A 294 8.82 -15.95 1.33
C PHE A 294 9.83 -14.81 1.51
N LEU A 295 10.90 -14.78 0.71
CA LEU A 295 11.90 -13.72 0.75
C LEU A 295 11.33 -12.43 0.12
N PRO A 296 11.12 -11.35 0.88
CA PRO A 296 10.65 -10.09 0.31
C PRO A 296 11.73 -9.43 -0.56
N PHE A 297 11.29 -8.65 -1.54
CA PHE A 297 12.18 -7.83 -2.36
C PHE A 297 12.97 -6.84 -1.48
N GLN A 298 14.29 -6.87 -1.62
CA GLN A 298 15.21 -6.00 -0.89
C GLN A 298 15.56 -4.78 -1.75
N SER A 299 15.58 -3.59 -1.16
CA SER A 299 15.74 -2.33 -1.91
C SER A 299 16.54 -1.30 -1.13
N GLY A 300 17.49 -0.66 -1.82
CA GLY A 300 18.25 0.46 -1.28
C GLY A 300 19.07 0.05 -0.06
N ALA A 301 18.93 0.81 1.02
CA ALA A 301 19.55 0.53 2.31
C ALA A 301 18.57 -0.12 3.30
N ALA A 302 17.36 -0.48 2.87
CA ALA A 302 16.37 -1.10 3.74
C ALA A 302 16.65 -2.61 3.87
N ASP A 303 16.58 -3.11 5.10
CA ASP A 303 16.53 -4.54 5.39
C ASP A 303 15.07 -4.93 5.62
N ILE A 304 14.46 -5.55 4.60
CA ILE A 304 13.03 -5.90 4.61
C ILE A 304 12.86 -7.28 5.23
N LEU A 305 12.08 -7.31 6.31
CA LEU A 305 11.82 -8.49 7.11
C LEU A 305 10.76 -9.39 6.45
N GLY A 306 10.88 -10.69 6.67
CA GLY A 306 9.92 -11.71 6.26
C GLY A 306 9.59 -12.66 7.40
N TYR A 307 9.02 -13.83 7.07
CA TYR A 307 8.52 -14.76 8.07
C TYR A 307 8.89 -16.20 7.70
N ASN A 308 9.18 -17.03 8.71
CA ASN A 308 9.24 -18.48 8.53
C ASN A 308 7.96 -19.12 9.06
N LEU A 309 7.42 -20.07 8.30
CA LEU A 309 6.29 -20.88 8.74
C LEU A 309 6.75 -22.03 9.64
N ARG A 310 5.86 -22.50 10.52
CA ARG A 310 6.04 -23.75 11.25
C ARG A 310 6.06 -24.95 10.30
N GLN A 311 6.81 -26.00 10.66
CA GLN A 311 6.99 -27.19 9.83
C GLN A 311 5.89 -28.25 10.03
N ASP A 312 5.18 -28.22 11.15
CA ASP A 312 4.22 -29.22 11.60
C ASP A 312 2.76 -28.86 11.29
N LEU A 313 2.52 -28.03 10.28
CA LEU A 313 1.18 -27.59 9.90
C LEU A 313 0.48 -28.63 9.02
N ASP A 314 -0.80 -28.90 9.30
CA ASP A 314 -1.63 -29.66 8.37
C ASP A 314 -1.80 -28.90 7.04
N ASN A 315 -2.14 -29.63 5.98
CA ASN A 315 -2.24 -29.07 4.62
C ASN A 315 -3.18 -27.87 4.48
N ARG A 316 -4.27 -27.82 5.26
CA ARG A 316 -5.23 -26.71 5.19
C ARG A 316 -4.65 -25.48 5.87
N THR A 317 -4.09 -25.65 7.07
CA THR A 317 -3.46 -24.56 7.82
C THR A 317 -2.25 -24.01 7.09
N MET A 318 -1.40 -24.87 6.51
CA MET A 318 -0.26 -24.47 5.69
C MET A 318 -0.69 -23.53 4.57
N ARG A 319 -1.72 -23.88 3.79
CA ARG A 319 -2.21 -23.03 2.68
C ARG A 319 -2.70 -21.65 3.15
N ILE A 320 -3.32 -21.57 4.33
CA ILE A 320 -3.74 -20.28 4.92
C ILE A 320 -2.50 -19.47 5.28
N CYS A 321 -1.57 -20.06 6.03
CA CYS A 321 -0.35 -19.41 6.50
C CYS A 321 0.54 -18.93 5.35
N GLU A 322 0.71 -19.74 4.30
CA GLU A 322 1.46 -19.36 3.10
C GLU A 322 0.92 -18.09 2.46
N LYS A 323 -0.40 -17.94 2.37
CA LYS A 323 -1.02 -16.74 1.82
C LYS A 323 -0.79 -15.51 2.71
N MET A 324 -0.78 -15.68 4.04
CA MET A 324 -0.52 -14.59 4.99
C MET A 324 0.89 -14.01 4.85
N VAL A 325 1.90 -14.87 4.62
CA VAL A 325 3.31 -14.46 4.59
C VAL A 325 3.82 -14.13 3.18
N ARG A 326 3.06 -14.47 2.13
CA ARG A 326 3.52 -14.34 0.74
C ARG A 326 3.81 -12.88 0.39
N PRO A 327 5.05 -12.53 -0.01
CA PRO A 327 5.36 -11.18 -0.41
C PRO A 327 4.70 -10.82 -1.74
N GLU A 328 4.57 -9.53 -1.98
CA GLU A 328 3.75 -8.95 -3.05
C GLU A 328 4.09 -9.44 -4.46
N LEU A 329 5.38 -9.53 -4.82
CA LEU A 329 5.80 -9.96 -6.16
C LEU A 329 5.43 -11.43 -6.39
N GLN A 330 5.72 -12.28 -5.41
CA GLN A 330 5.39 -13.69 -5.42
C GLN A 330 3.88 -13.92 -5.49
N TYR A 331 3.10 -13.12 -4.76
CA TYR A 331 1.64 -13.23 -4.78
C TYR A 331 1.06 -12.74 -6.12
N THR A 332 1.57 -11.62 -6.66
CA THR A 332 1.17 -11.14 -8.00
C THR A 332 1.47 -12.20 -9.07
N SER A 333 2.66 -12.80 -9.03
CA SER A 333 3.05 -13.89 -9.95
C SER A 333 2.15 -15.13 -9.81
N HIS A 334 1.77 -15.51 -8.58
CA HIS A 334 0.83 -16.61 -8.34
C HIS A 334 -0.56 -16.34 -8.92
N LEU A 335 -1.16 -15.19 -8.59
CA LEU A 335 -2.49 -14.85 -9.12
C LEU A 335 -2.49 -14.72 -10.64
N TYR A 336 -1.42 -14.18 -11.21
CA TYR A 336 -1.26 -14.11 -12.65
C TYR A 336 -1.27 -15.51 -13.29
N ALA A 337 -0.55 -16.47 -12.73
CA ALA A 337 -0.54 -17.85 -13.22
C ALA A 337 -1.90 -18.53 -13.07
N VAL A 338 -2.66 -18.23 -12.00
CA VAL A 338 -4.01 -18.76 -11.78
C VAL A 338 -5.01 -18.18 -12.79
N GLN A 339 -4.99 -16.87 -13.03
CA GLN A 339 -5.93 -16.20 -13.94
C GLN A 339 -5.59 -16.38 -15.42
N HIS A 340 -4.30 -16.55 -15.75
CA HIS A 340 -3.81 -16.65 -17.13
C HIS A 340 -2.94 -17.92 -17.31
N PRO A 341 -3.52 -19.12 -17.17
CA PRO A 341 -2.76 -20.38 -17.15
C PRO A 341 -2.06 -20.72 -18.48
N HIS A 342 -2.48 -20.08 -19.57
CA HIS A 342 -1.91 -20.21 -20.91
C HIS A 342 -0.74 -19.24 -21.16
N LYS A 343 -0.44 -18.32 -20.22
CA LYS A 343 0.65 -17.35 -20.34
C LYS A 343 1.83 -17.75 -19.47
N LYS A 344 3.03 -17.28 -19.85
CA LYS A 344 4.24 -17.43 -19.03
C LYS A 344 4.04 -16.72 -17.69
N ARG A 345 4.28 -17.45 -16.59
CA ARG A 345 4.28 -16.90 -15.23
C ARG A 345 5.25 -15.71 -15.11
N LYS A 346 4.92 -14.73 -14.26
CA LYS A 346 5.82 -13.61 -13.97
C LYS A 346 7.05 -14.06 -13.17
N GLU A 347 8.23 -13.65 -13.61
CA GLU A 347 9.51 -13.93 -12.94
C GLU A 347 9.69 -13.02 -11.72
N VAL A 348 10.01 -13.60 -10.56
CA VAL A 348 10.10 -12.91 -9.25
C VAL A 348 11.48 -13.05 -8.66
#